data_AF-A0A0P1B7K6-F1
#
_entry.id   AF-A0A0P1B7K6-F1
#
_cell.length_a   1.000
_cell.length_b   1.000
_cell.length_c   1.000
_cell.angle_alpha   90.00
_cell.angle_beta   90.00
_cell.angle_gamma   90.00
#
_symmetry.space_group_name_H-M   'P 1'
#
loop_
_entity.id
_entity.type
_entity.pdbx_description
1 polymer ?
#
loop_
_entity_poly.entity_id
_entity_poly.type
_entity_poly.pdbx_seq_one_letter_code
_entity_poly.pdbx_strand_id
1 'polypeptide(L)'
;MRNLDDIKALISHSELSDWVKERSVAVFTLLAQAEAHTHGTSLKEIHFHEVGAIDSIIDTIGSVLALDLLGVREVHASFLPFSSGTVKCMHGVLPVPPPATLRLMIGIPVCPAPKGARGELVTPTGISLVKALASTFGEPPPFIPTHTGVGAGTKEFPEHANIVRVAIGRKIDPMAIEKSYVNPALR
;
A
#
# COMPACT_ATOMS: atom_id res chain seq x y z
N MET A 1 -2.44 15.72 -18.18
CA MET A 1 -2.65 14.81 -17.03
C MET A 1 -3.67 13.77 -17.43
N ARG A 2 -3.49 12.52 -17.00
CA ARG A 2 -4.44 11.42 -17.26
C ARG A 2 -5.60 11.48 -16.26
N ASN A 3 -6.79 11.07 -16.70
CA ASN A 3 -7.93 10.81 -15.80
C ASN A 3 -7.98 9.30 -15.44
N LEU A 4 -8.95 8.90 -14.61
CA LEU A 4 -9.11 7.50 -14.21
C LEU A 4 -9.43 6.56 -15.38
N ASP A 5 -10.21 7.01 -16.35
CA ASP A 5 -10.62 6.19 -17.50
C ASP A 5 -9.44 5.92 -18.44
N ASP A 6 -8.55 6.89 -18.63
CA ASP A 6 -7.29 6.72 -19.36
C ASP A 6 -6.41 5.64 -18.72
N ILE A 7 -6.32 5.66 -17.38
CA ILE A 7 -5.52 4.68 -16.61
C ILE A 7 -6.15 3.28 -16.71
N LYS A 8 -7.47 3.17 -16.58
CA LYS A 8 -8.18 1.89 -16.78
C LYS A 8 -7.99 1.35 -18.19
N ALA A 9 -8.10 2.21 -19.19
CA ALA A 9 -7.85 1.85 -20.58
C ALA A 9 -6.42 1.34 -20.77
N LEU A 10 -5.41 2.06 -20.27
CA LEU A 10 -4.01 1.64 -20.30
C LEU A 10 -3.80 0.25 -19.68
N ILE A 11 -4.36 0.02 -18.48
CA ILE A 11 -4.23 -1.25 -17.77
C ILE A 11 -4.92 -2.38 -18.53
N SER A 12 -6.15 -2.15 -19.01
CA SER A 12 -6.94 -3.16 -19.73
C SER A 12 -6.27 -3.67 -21.01
N HIS A 13 -5.61 -2.78 -21.77
CA HIS A 13 -4.93 -3.10 -23.02
C HIS A 13 -3.52 -3.67 -22.84
N SER A 14 -3.04 -3.80 -21.60
CA SER A 14 -1.72 -4.40 -21.32
C SER A 14 -1.78 -5.93 -21.32
N GLU A 15 -0.60 -6.56 -21.43
CA GLU A 15 -0.42 -8.02 -21.30
C GLU A 15 -0.31 -8.50 -19.84
N LEU A 16 -0.62 -7.62 -18.87
CA LEU A 16 -0.61 -7.97 -17.45
C LEU A 16 -1.68 -9.02 -17.14
N SER A 17 -1.45 -9.82 -16.09
CA SER A 17 -2.45 -10.79 -15.61
C SER A 17 -3.72 -10.08 -15.12
N ASP A 18 -4.85 -10.77 -15.18
CA ASP A 18 -6.13 -10.21 -14.72
C ASP A 18 -6.07 -9.81 -13.24
N TRP A 19 -5.35 -10.59 -12.43
CA TRP A 19 -5.12 -10.26 -11.01
C TRP A 19 -4.41 -8.91 -10.85
N VAL A 20 -3.36 -8.64 -11.64
CA VAL A 20 -2.67 -7.34 -11.60
C VAL A 20 -3.59 -6.24 -12.08
N LYS A 21 -4.32 -6.46 -13.19
CA LYS A 21 -5.25 -5.46 -13.75
C LYS A 21 -6.32 -5.05 -12.73
N GLU A 22 -7.02 -6.02 -12.15
CA GLU A 22 -8.08 -5.78 -11.17
C GLU A 22 -7.57 -5.01 -9.95
N ARG A 23 -6.44 -5.42 -9.38
CA ARG A 23 -5.89 -4.80 -8.18
C ARG A 23 -5.33 -3.41 -8.45
N SER A 24 -4.64 -3.19 -9.58
CA SER A 24 -4.19 -1.85 -9.96
C SER A 24 -5.38 -0.91 -10.18
N VAL A 25 -6.44 -1.36 -10.85
CA VAL A 25 -7.68 -0.55 -11.02
C VAL A 25 -8.31 -0.22 -9.67
N ALA A 26 -8.34 -1.16 -8.72
CA ALA A 26 -8.86 -0.90 -7.38
C ALA A 26 -8.06 0.20 -6.65
N VAL A 27 -6.73 0.14 -6.72
CA VAL A 27 -5.85 1.17 -6.13
C VAL A 27 -6.12 2.55 -6.73
N PHE A 28 -6.13 2.67 -8.06
CA PHE A 28 -6.42 3.94 -8.73
C PHE A 28 -7.83 4.45 -8.47
N THR A 29 -8.81 3.56 -8.31
CA THR A 29 -10.19 3.96 -8.01
C THR A 29 -10.29 4.58 -6.62
N LEU A 30 -9.65 4.00 -5.60
CA LEU A 30 -9.63 4.56 -4.24
C LEU A 30 -8.98 5.95 -4.23
N LEU A 31 -7.85 6.05 -4.92
CA LEU A 31 -7.13 7.31 -5.04
C LEU A 31 -7.98 8.38 -5.76
N ALA A 32 -8.58 8.03 -6.91
CA ALA A 32 -9.47 8.94 -7.65
C ALA A 32 -10.63 9.42 -6.80
N GLN A 33 -11.23 8.54 -5.98
CA GLN A 33 -12.31 8.90 -5.07
C GLN A 33 -11.86 9.90 -4.00
N ALA A 34 -10.65 9.74 -3.47
CA ALA A 34 -10.10 10.66 -2.49
C ALA A 34 -9.80 12.04 -3.11
N GLU A 35 -9.15 12.05 -4.27
CA GLU A 35 -8.81 13.27 -5.02
C GLU A 35 -10.07 14.03 -5.46
N ALA A 36 -11.04 13.34 -6.07
CA ALA A 36 -12.31 13.93 -6.47
C ALA A 36 -13.05 14.58 -5.29
N HIS A 37 -13.05 13.92 -4.13
CA HIS A 37 -13.62 14.48 -2.91
C HIS A 37 -12.87 15.74 -2.43
N THR A 38 -11.53 15.70 -2.40
CA THR A 38 -10.70 16.83 -1.99
C THR A 38 -10.87 18.04 -2.92
N HIS A 39 -11.03 17.79 -4.22
CA HIS A 39 -11.18 18.84 -5.23
C HIS A 39 -12.64 19.27 -5.48
N GLY A 40 -13.62 18.59 -4.86
CA GLY A 40 -15.05 18.86 -5.10
C GLY A 40 -15.50 18.55 -6.53
N THR A 41 -14.85 17.61 -7.20
CA THR A 41 -15.14 17.21 -8.58
C THR A 41 -15.75 15.81 -8.64
N SER A 42 -16.28 15.42 -9.81
CA SER A 42 -16.70 14.03 -10.03
C SER A 42 -15.52 13.14 -10.42
N LEU A 43 -15.69 11.81 -10.28
CA LEU A 43 -14.71 10.82 -10.75
C LEU A 43 -14.43 10.88 -12.26
N LYS A 44 -15.35 11.46 -13.05
CA LYS A 44 -15.15 11.63 -14.50
C LYS A 44 -14.32 12.87 -14.83
N GLU A 45 -14.41 13.89 -13.99
CA GLU A 45 -13.77 15.19 -14.18
C GLU A 45 -12.43 15.29 -13.42
N ILE A 46 -12.10 14.31 -12.58
CA ILE A 46 -10.85 14.32 -11.85
C ILE A 46 -9.67 14.11 -12.80
N HIS A 47 -8.80 15.11 -12.83
CA HIS A 47 -7.46 14.99 -13.39
C HIS A 47 -6.50 14.83 -12.22
N PHE A 48 -5.72 13.77 -12.24
CA PHE A 48 -4.75 13.57 -11.19
C PHE A 48 -3.62 14.59 -11.34
N HIS A 49 -3.54 15.50 -10.37
CA HIS A 49 -2.54 16.58 -10.37
C HIS A 49 -1.16 16.04 -9.98
N GLU A 50 -1.08 15.34 -8.85
CA GLU A 50 0.18 14.80 -8.32
C GLU A 50 0.38 13.32 -8.69
N VAL A 51 -0.72 12.59 -8.91
CA VAL A 51 -0.70 11.12 -9.01
C VAL A 51 -1.00 10.60 -10.42
N GLY A 52 -1.19 11.51 -11.38
CA GLY A 52 -1.37 11.21 -12.81
C GLY A 52 -0.05 11.18 -13.56
N ALA A 53 1.04 11.44 -12.85
CA ALA A 53 2.39 11.34 -13.35
C ALA A 53 2.74 9.88 -13.64
N ILE A 54 3.64 9.68 -14.61
CA ILE A 54 4.14 8.36 -15.00
C ILE A 54 4.70 7.61 -13.79
N ASP A 55 5.37 8.31 -12.87
CA ASP A 55 5.98 7.71 -11.68
C ASP A 55 4.95 7.00 -10.79
N SER A 56 3.80 7.64 -10.50
CA SER A 56 2.75 7.01 -9.69
C SER A 56 2.08 5.82 -10.40
N ILE A 57 2.06 5.82 -11.73
CA ILE A 57 1.59 4.69 -12.53
C ILE A 57 2.54 3.50 -12.38
N ILE A 58 3.84 3.76 -12.55
CA ILE A 58 4.89 2.76 -12.41
C ILE A 58 4.93 2.23 -10.98
N ASP A 59 4.89 3.09 -9.96
CA ASP A 59 4.91 2.70 -8.55
C ASP A 59 3.74 1.77 -8.21
N THR A 60 2.53 2.15 -8.63
CA THR A 60 1.31 1.40 -8.31
C THR A 60 1.26 0.07 -9.05
N ILE A 61 1.40 0.10 -10.39
CA ILE A 61 1.31 -1.12 -11.20
C ILE A 61 2.51 -2.02 -10.92
N GLY A 62 3.71 -1.46 -10.78
CA GLY A 62 4.93 -2.18 -10.46
C GLY A 62 4.85 -2.87 -9.10
N SER A 63 4.31 -2.21 -8.07
CA SER A 63 4.11 -2.84 -6.76
C SER A 63 3.14 -4.02 -6.83
N VAL A 64 2.02 -3.88 -7.56
CA VAL A 64 1.04 -4.97 -7.73
C VAL A 64 1.66 -6.11 -8.57
N LEU A 65 2.33 -5.79 -9.68
CA LEU A 65 3.01 -6.78 -10.52
C LEU A 65 4.07 -7.55 -9.73
N ALA A 66 4.84 -6.88 -8.87
CA ALA A 66 5.83 -7.54 -8.02
C ALA A 66 5.18 -8.57 -7.10
N LEU A 67 4.03 -8.25 -6.49
CA LEU A 67 3.29 -9.24 -5.69
C LEU A 67 2.85 -10.43 -6.52
N ASP A 68 2.41 -10.20 -7.77
CA ASP A 68 1.99 -11.28 -8.65
C ASP A 68 3.14 -12.21 -9.04
N LEU A 69 4.27 -11.63 -9.46
CA LEU A 69 5.49 -12.37 -9.82
C LEU A 69 6.07 -13.15 -8.64
N LEU A 70 5.92 -12.63 -7.42
CA LEU A 70 6.35 -13.28 -6.18
C LEU A 70 5.32 -14.30 -5.64
N GLY A 71 4.17 -14.46 -6.31
CA GLY A 71 3.12 -15.39 -5.90
C GLY A 71 2.42 -14.99 -4.60
N VAL A 72 2.47 -13.72 -4.21
CA VAL A 72 1.82 -13.21 -2.99
C VAL A 72 0.33 -13.01 -3.24
N ARG A 73 -0.50 -13.61 -2.38
CA ARG A 73 -1.98 -13.57 -2.48
C ARG A 73 -2.67 -12.98 -1.26
N GLU A 74 -1.98 -12.89 -0.14
CA GLU A 74 -2.46 -12.28 1.10
C GLU A 74 -1.39 -11.28 1.57
N VAL A 75 -1.81 -10.04 1.84
CA VAL A 75 -0.93 -8.98 2.33
C VAL A 75 -1.42 -8.56 3.72
N HIS A 76 -0.51 -8.43 4.67
CA HIS A 76 -0.80 -7.93 6.01
C HIS A 76 0.05 -6.68 6.25
N ALA A 77 -0.55 -5.64 6.81
CA ALA A 77 0.15 -4.38 7.09
C ALA A 77 0.16 -4.10 8.59
N SER A 78 1.20 -3.42 9.08
CA SER A 78 1.12 -2.81 10.41
C SER A 78 0.12 -1.66 10.41
N PHE A 79 -0.21 -1.12 11.59
CA PHE A 79 -0.89 0.17 11.66
C PHE A 79 -0.04 1.25 10.98
N LEU A 80 -0.71 2.19 10.31
CA LEU A 80 -0.03 3.26 9.59
C LEU A 80 0.23 4.46 10.51
N PRO A 81 1.40 5.12 10.44
CA PRO A 81 1.68 6.26 11.30
C PRO A 81 0.79 7.46 10.93
N PHE A 82 0.11 8.01 11.93
CA PHE A 82 -0.64 9.26 11.83
C PHE A 82 0.34 10.42 12.00
N SER A 83 0.80 10.94 10.87
CA SER A 83 1.83 11.97 10.77
C SER A 83 1.38 13.34 11.29
N SER A 84 2.35 14.22 11.54
CA SER A 84 2.11 15.61 11.95
C SER A 84 3.07 16.57 11.24
N GLY A 85 2.74 17.86 11.23
CA GLY A 85 3.55 18.91 10.57
C GLY A 85 2.92 19.37 9.26
N THR A 86 3.77 19.80 8.32
CA THR A 86 3.34 20.32 7.02
C THR A 86 4.14 19.71 5.87
N VAL A 87 3.59 19.80 4.66
CA VAL A 87 4.25 19.43 3.40
C VAL A 87 4.06 20.53 2.38
N LYS A 88 5.07 20.78 1.54
CA LYS A 88 4.99 21.69 0.40
C LYS A 88 4.66 20.87 -0.86
N CYS A 89 3.56 21.20 -1.50
CA CYS A 89 3.04 20.52 -2.69
C CYS A 89 2.58 21.56 -3.73
N MET A 90 1.96 21.13 -4.83
CA MET A 90 1.48 22.08 -5.85
C MET A 90 0.34 22.98 -5.34
N HIS A 91 -0.32 22.57 -4.27
CA HIS A 91 -1.38 23.31 -3.59
C HIS A 91 -0.84 24.22 -2.46
N GLY A 92 0.48 24.45 -2.42
CA GLY A 92 1.14 25.25 -1.39
C GLY A 92 1.55 24.41 -0.18
N VAL A 93 1.52 25.02 1.00
CA VAL A 93 1.88 24.36 2.26
C VAL A 93 0.62 23.83 2.93
N LEU A 94 0.52 22.51 3.06
CA LEU A 94 -0.63 21.82 3.65
C LEU A 94 -0.26 21.17 4.98
N PRO A 95 -1.21 21.03 5.92
CA PRO A 95 -1.02 20.17 7.07
C PRO A 95 -0.87 18.71 6.63
N VAL A 96 -0.15 17.93 7.41
CA VAL A 96 -0.01 16.48 7.21
C VAL A 96 -0.87 15.76 8.25
N PRO A 97 -1.64 14.72 7.87
CA PRO A 97 -1.76 14.17 6.52
C PRO A 97 -2.47 15.13 5.54
N PRO A 98 -2.01 15.24 4.27
CA PRO A 98 -2.70 16.05 3.26
C PRO A 98 -4.14 15.57 3.05
N PRO A 99 -5.04 16.42 2.51
CA PRO A 99 -6.48 16.12 2.45
C PRO A 99 -6.83 14.78 1.79
N ALA A 100 -6.24 14.44 0.64
CA ALA A 100 -6.49 13.17 -0.06
C ALA A 100 -5.99 11.96 0.76
N THR A 101 -4.77 12.05 1.32
CA THR A 101 -4.22 11.02 2.23
C THR A 101 -5.11 10.84 3.46
N LEU A 102 -5.54 11.93 4.09
CA LEU A 102 -6.42 11.89 5.26
C LEU A 102 -7.76 11.24 4.93
N ARG A 103 -8.32 11.51 3.75
CA ARG A 103 -9.55 10.85 3.26
C ARG A 103 -9.33 9.34 3.07
N LEU A 104 -8.19 8.93 2.52
CA LEU A 104 -7.83 7.53 2.35
C LEU A 104 -7.64 6.81 3.69
N MET A 105 -7.22 7.50 4.75
CA MET A 105 -7.08 6.94 6.10
C MET A 105 -8.42 6.55 6.75
N ILE A 106 -9.56 7.02 6.25
CA ILE A 106 -10.87 6.66 6.83
C ILE A 106 -11.10 5.14 6.72
N GLY A 107 -11.34 4.51 7.87
CA GLY A 107 -11.52 3.06 7.98
C GLY A 107 -10.22 2.25 8.05
N ILE A 108 -9.06 2.91 8.13
CA ILE A 108 -7.75 2.26 8.24
C ILE A 108 -7.17 2.48 9.65
N PRO A 109 -6.70 1.42 10.34
CA PRO A 109 -6.05 1.57 11.62
C PRO A 109 -4.76 2.39 11.53
N VAL A 110 -4.65 3.39 12.41
CA VAL A 110 -3.49 4.29 12.50
C VAL A 110 -2.89 4.26 13.91
N CYS A 111 -1.60 4.57 14.01
CA CYS A 111 -0.86 4.68 15.27
C CYS A 111 -0.11 6.02 15.35
N PRO A 112 0.34 6.47 16.53
CA PRO A 112 1.20 7.65 16.63
C PRO A 112 2.45 7.50 15.76
N ALA A 113 2.84 8.56 15.06
CA ALA A 113 4.10 8.58 14.35
C ALA A 113 5.30 8.38 15.30
N PRO A 114 6.41 7.78 14.83
CA PRO A 114 7.64 7.71 15.61
C PRO A 114 8.09 9.09 16.12
N LYS A 115 8.71 9.12 17.29
CA LYS A 115 9.13 10.38 17.93
C LYS A 115 10.08 11.14 17.00
N GLY A 116 9.87 12.44 16.84
CA GLY A 116 10.70 13.27 15.96
C GLY A 116 10.44 13.09 14.46
N ALA A 117 9.67 12.09 14.02
CA ALA A 117 9.30 11.92 12.61
C ALA A 117 8.17 12.88 12.23
N ARG A 118 8.53 14.02 11.62
CA ARG A 118 7.61 15.06 11.15
C ARG A 118 7.52 15.12 9.62
N GLY A 119 6.37 15.58 9.13
CA GLY A 119 6.04 15.63 7.70
C GLY A 119 5.33 14.36 7.22
N GLU A 120 5.07 14.29 5.91
CA GLU A 120 4.35 13.16 5.30
C GLU A 120 5.15 11.84 5.41
N LEU A 121 4.71 10.92 6.26
CA LEU A 121 5.28 9.56 6.37
C LEU A 121 4.49 8.52 5.56
N VAL A 122 3.25 8.86 5.21
CA VAL A 122 2.36 8.03 4.40
C VAL A 122 1.89 8.89 3.23
N THR A 123 2.27 8.52 2.02
CA THR A 123 1.88 9.22 0.79
C THR A 123 0.49 8.75 0.31
N PRO A 124 -0.20 9.53 -0.55
CA PRO A 124 -1.44 9.09 -1.18
C PRO A 124 -1.30 7.74 -1.90
N THR A 125 -0.21 7.53 -2.64
CA THR A 125 0.08 6.27 -3.33
C THR A 125 0.26 5.12 -2.35
N GLY A 126 1.06 5.30 -1.30
CA GLY A 126 1.34 4.27 -0.31
C GLY A 126 0.08 3.80 0.43
N ILE A 127 -0.76 4.74 0.89
CA ILE A 127 -2.00 4.34 1.56
C ILE A 127 -3.02 3.74 0.60
N SER A 128 -3.07 4.17 -0.66
CA SER A 128 -3.97 3.57 -1.66
C SER A 128 -3.60 2.11 -1.93
N LEU A 129 -2.30 1.81 -2.04
CA LEU A 129 -1.80 0.44 -2.16
C LEU A 129 -2.18 -0.39 -0.93
N VAL A 130 -1.83 0.08 0.27
CA VAL A 130 -2.11 -0.66 1.51
C VAL A 130 -3.61 -0.89 1.69
N LYS A 131 -4.44 0.13 1.45
CA LYS A 131 -5.90 0.05 1.58
C LYS A 131 -6.54 -0.94 0.60
N ALA A 132 -6.02 -1.03 -0.62
CA ALA A 132 -6.56 -1.94 -1.63
C ALA A 132 -6.09 -3.40 -1.46
N LEU A 133 -4.89 -3.60 -0.90
CA LEU A 133 -4.20 -4.88 -0.91
C LEU A 133 -4.18 -5.58 0.45
N ALA A 134 -4.10 -4.83 1.55
CA ALA A 134 -4.00 -5.42 2.88
C ALA A 134 -5.30 -6.12 3.29
N SER A 135 -5.16 -7.37 3.71
CA SER A 135 -6.25 -8.22 4.23
C SER A 135 -6.49 -7.96 5.72
N THR A 136 -5.42 -7.68 6.48
CA THR A 136 -5.53 -7.27 7.89
C THR A 136 -4.50 -6.19 8.24
N PHE A 137 -4.75 -5.55 9.38
CA PHE A 137 -3.88 -4.54 9.97
C PHE A 137 -3.44 -4.96 11.38
N GLY A 138 -2.18 -4.74 11.73
CA GLY A 138 -1.63 -5.05 13.06
C GLY A 138 -0.52 -6.09 12.98
N GLU A 139 -0.52 -7.05 13.90
CA GLU A 139 0.41 -8.18 13.88
C GLU A 139 0.07 -9.12 12.71
N PRO A 140 1.07 -9.66 12.00
CA PRO A 140 0.82 -10.64 10.96
C PRO A 140 0.32 -11.95 11.59
N PRO A 141 -0.43 -12.78 10.83
CA PRO A 141 -0.72 -14.13 11.29
C PRO A 141 0.58 -14.93 11.46
N PRO A 142 0.56 -16.03 12.24
CA PRO A 142 1.69 -16.95 12.31
C PRO A 142 2.15 -17.37 10.91
N PHE A 143 3.43 -17.19 10.62
CA PHE A 143 4.02 -17.56 9.34
C PHE A 143 5.52 -17.85 9.50
N ILE A 144 6.09 -18.58 8.54
CA ILE A 144 7.53 -18.81 8.44
C ILE A 144 8.06 -17.88 7.33
N PRO A 145 8.86 -16.85 7.68
CA PRO A 145 9.51 -15.99 6.70
C PRO A 145 10.46 -16.79 5.80
N THR A 146 10.48 -16.44 4.52
CA THR A 146 11.36 -17.04 3.51
C THR A 146 12.23 -15.98 2.82
N HIS A 147 11.71 -14.76 2.68
CA HIS A 147 12.39 -13.65 2.04
C HIS A 147 12.09 -12.35 2.78
N THR A 148 12.99 -11.38 2.67
CA THR A 148 12.81 -10.03 3.20
C THR A 148 13.17 -9.00 2.14
N GLY A 149 12.59 -7.80 2.27
CA GLY A 149 12.87 -6.66 1.42
C GLY A 149 12.81 -5.37 2.22
N VAL A 150 13.56 -4.36 1.79
CA VAL A 150 13.58 -3.04 2.40
C VAL A 150 13.54 -1.98 1.31
N GLY A 151 12.64 -1.02 1.43
CA GLY A 151 12.61 0.20 0.62
C GLY A 151 12.90 1.41 1.50
N ALA A 152 13.77 2.31 1.04
CA ALA A 152 14.10 3.54 1.76
C ALA A 152 13.39 4.75 1.13
N GLY A 153 12.81 5.60 1.97
CA GLY A 153 12.33 6.91 1.58
C GLY A 153 13.46 7.94 1.58
N THR A 154 13.20 9.11 0.99
CA THR A 154 14.20 10.17 0.82
C THR A 154 14.34 11.11 2.02
N LYS A 155 13.38 11.10 2.96
CA LYS A 155 13.46 11.91 4.19
C LYS A 155 14.41 11.26 5.19
N GLU A 156 15.18 12.09 5.88
CA GLU A 156 16.06 11.67 6.96
C GLU A 156 15.45 12.03 8.31
N PHE A 157 15.49 11.08 9.25
CA PHE A 157 15.12 11.31 10.64
C PHE A 157 16.28 10.91 11.54
N PRO A 158 16.76 11.79 12.45
CA PRO A 158 17.94 11.49 13.28
C PRO A 158 17.79 10.23 14.14
N GLU A 159 16.58 9.95 14.63
CA GLU A 159 16.32 8.86 15.58
C GLU A 159 15.79 7.58 14.90
N HIS A 160 15.43 7.64 13.62
CA HIS A 160 14.68 6.57 12.94
C HIS A 160 15.06 6.41 11.47
N ALA A 161 15.17 5.16 11.02
CA ALA A 161 15.31 4.87 9.59
C ALA A 161 13.97 5.12 8.87
N ASN A 162 13.99 5.91 7.80
CA ASN A 162 12.83 6.11 6.92
C ASN A 162 12.71 4.94 5.93
N ILE A 163 12.27 3.79 6.41
CA ILE A 163 12.20 2.57 5.61
C ILE A 163 10.85 1.87 5.73
N VAL A 164 10.44 1.20 4.66
CA VAL A 164 9.42 0.16 4.66
C VAL A 164 10.12 -1.19 4.62
N ARG A 165 9.68 -2.12 5.47
CA ARG A 165 10.18 -3.51 5.47
C ARG A 165 9.06 -4.45 5.07
N VAL A 166 9.41 -5.44 4.26
CA VAL A 166 8.52 -6.53 3.83
C VAL A 166 9.14 -7.85 4.22
N ALA A 167 8.31 -8.77 4.71
CA ALA A 167 8.66 -10.17 4.89
C ALA A 167 7.66 -11.02 4.11
N ILE A 168 8.16 -11.93 3.29
CA ILE A 168 7.35 -12.88 2.51
C ILE A 168 7.58 -14.26 3.09
N GLY A 169 6.51 -15.03 3.27
CA GLY A 169 6.62 -16.37 3.79
C GLY A 169 5.35 -17.17 3.70
N ARG A 170 5.43 -18.37 4.27
CA ARG A 170 4.34 -19.33 4.31
C ARG A 170 3.56 -19.16 5.60
N LYS A 171 2.27 -18.85 5.50
CA LYS A 171 1.33 -18.90 6.63
C LYS A 171 1.37 -20.29 7.27
N ILE A 172 1.38 -20.34 8.59
CA ILE A 172 1.24 -21.60 9.33
C ILE A 172 -0.12 -21.58 10.02
N ASP A 173 -0.79 -22.73 10.02
CA ASP A 173 -1.90 -22.97 10.92
C ASP A 173 -1.30 -23.59 12.20
N PRO A 174 -1.18 -22.83 13.30
CA PRO A 174 -0.63 -23.37 14.55
C PRO A 174 -1.52 -24.47 15.16
N MET A 175 -2.77 -24.63 14.70
CA MET A 175 -3.68 -25.69 15.13
C MET A 175 -3.67 -26.91 14.20
N ALA A 176 -2.92 -26.89 13.08
CA ALA A 176 -2.72 -28.06 12.23
C ALA A 176 -1.78 -29.06 12.92
N ILE A 177 -2.33 -29.84 13.85
CA ILE A 177 -1.62 -30.96 14.49
C ILE A 177 -1.51 -32.08 13.46
N GLU A 178 -0.38 -32.20 12.76
CA GLU A 178 -0.02 -33.48 12.15
C GLU A 178 0.40 -34.44 13.27
N LYS A 179 -0.58 -35.20 13.80
CA LYS A 179 -0.27 -36.37 14.64
C LYS A 179 0.22 -37.50 13.74
N SER A 180 1.49 -37.45 13.32
CA SER A 180 2.16 -38.64 12.80
C SER A 180 3.03 -39.27 13.90
N TYR A 181 2.40 -40.05 14.77
CA TYR A 181 3.15 -41.02 15.57
C TYR A 181 3.46 -42.21 14.66
N VAL A 182 4.69 -42.28 14.14
CA VAL A 182 5.19 -43.52 13.52
C VAL A 182 5.70 -44.40 14.65
N ASN A 183 4.99 -45.49 14.95
CA ASN A 183 5.42 -46.47 15.95
C ASN A 183 6.72 -47.15 15.46
N PRO A 184 7.87 -46.95 16.12
CA PRO A 184 9.13 -47.58 15.71
C PRO A 184 9.16 -49.10 15.93
N ALA A 185 8.17 -49.67 16.64
CA ALA A 185 8.08 -51.11 16.92
C ALA A 185 7.41 -51.95 15.81
N LEU A 186 7.11 -51.38 14.64
CA LEU A 186 6.52 -52.09 13.49
C LEU A 186 7.53 -52.36 12.35
N ARG A 187 8.82 -52.54 12.68
CA ARG A 187 9.84 -53.05 11.75
C ARG A 187 10.29 -54.44 12.13
#